data_AF-A0A1S3IWK6-F1
#
_entry.id   AF-A0A1S3IWK6-F1
#
_cell.length_a   1.000
_cell.length_b   1.000
_cell.length_c   1.000
_cell.angle_alpha   90.00
_cell.angle_beta   90.00
_cell.angle_gamma   90.00
#
_symmetry.space_group_name_H-M   'P 1'
#
loop_
_entity.id
_entity.type
_entity.pdbx_description
1 polymer ?
#
loop_
_entity_poly.entity_id
_entity_poly.type
_entity_poly.pdbx_seq_one_letter_code
_entity_poly.pdbx_strand_id
1 'polypeptide(L)'
;VRSLEKERIREVDVGALELVDHFKQKLLSKSEASDTNMTITGKMNLINSQNINEEKPSTSNFSSLNITYWCQDNAKPQGNVKRKYEAQIRAKLTTLTQQLVSNKVNWIEVIAVDLSTQVLKTMAAYLDLEDDGDAFNASIGTVLQGHARHRKFLTRVCEYIYEVKFDKKCPVIILYSLVNDSYKVLI
;
A
#
# COMPACT_ATOMS: atom_id res chain seq x y z
N VAL A 1 -42.55 -34.94 7.00
CA VAL A 1 -41.83 -34.04 6.08
C VAL A 1 -42.08 -32.59 6.50
N ARG A 2 -41.05 -31.74 6.54
CA ARG A 2 -41.19 -30.29 6.78
C ARG A 2 -40.87 -29.56 5.48
N SER A 3 -41.78 -28.70 5.02
CA SER A 3 -41.57 -27.85 3.85
C SER A 3 -40.70 -26.65 4.22
N LEU A 4 -39.82 -26.22 3.31
CA LEU A 4 -39.13 -24.94 3.40
C LEU A 4 -39.88 -23.91 2.56
N GLU A 5 -40.30 -22.81 3.18
CA GLU A 5 -40.90 -21.69 2.46
C GLU A 5 -39.83 -20.93 1.67
N LYS A 6 -40.19 -20.54 0.44
CA LYS A 6 -39.28 -19.88 -0.50
C LYS A 6 -39.43 -18.37 -0.36
N GLU A 7 -38.58 -17.78 0.49
CA GLU A 7 -38.57 -16.34 0.75
C GLU A 7 -38.40 -15.52 -0.55
N ARG A 8 -39.21 -14.48 -0.69
CA ARG A 8 -39.29 -13.64 -1.89
C ARG A 8 -38.61 -12.31 -1.64
N ILE A 9 -37.29 -12.28 -1.80
CA ILE A 9 -36.50 -11.05 -1.78
C ILE A 9 -37.10 -10.06 -2.79
N ARG A 10 -37.32 -8.82 -2.34
CA ARG A 10 -37.55 -7.66 -3.20
C ARG A 10 -36.39 -6.70 -2.96
N GLU A 11 -35.62 -6.44 -4.00
CA GLU A 11 -34.62 -5.40 -3.96
C GLU A 11 -35.32 -4.04 -4.11
N VAL A 12 -34.86 -3.05 -3.33
CA VAL A 12 -35.34 -1.66 -3.39
C VAL A 12 -34.16 -0.83 -3.86
N ASP A 13 -34.30 -0.20 -5.02
CA ASP A 13 -33.31 0.74 -5.54
C ASP A 13 -33.36 2.04 -4.72
N VAL A 14 -32.20 2.56 -4.31
CA VAL A 14 -32.07 3.72 -3.42
C VAL A 14 -30.98 4.64 -3.94
N GLY A 15 -31.35 5.89 -4.22
CA GLY A 15 -30.45 6.86 -4.85
C GLY A 15 -29.27 7.24 -3.96
N ALA A 16 -28.08 7.38 -4.57
CA ALA A 16 -26.82 7.61 -3.84
C ALA A 16 -26.77 8.89 -2.97
N LEU A 17 -27.71 9.84 -3.14
CA LEU A 17 -27.83 11.01 -2.25
C LEU A 17 -28.54 10.70 -0.93
N GLU A 18 -29.51 9.79 -0.89
CA GLU A 18 -30.32 9.53 0.33
C GLU A 18 -29.50 8.80 1.40
N LEU A 19 -28.49 8.02 1.00
CA LEU A 19 -27.52 7.36 1.89
C LEU A 19 -26.84 8.34 2.86
N VAL A 20 -26.60 9.58 2.43
CA VAL A 20 -25.84 10.57 3.21
C VAL A 20 -26.64 11.09 4.41
N ASP A 21 -27.93 11.34 4.25
CA ASP A 21 -28.77 11.83 5.36
C ASP A 21 -29.22 10.69 6.28
N HIS A 22 -29.40 9.48 5.75
CA HIS A 22 -29.64 8.29 6.58
C HIS A 22 -28.48 7.99 7.56
N PHE A 23 -27.23 8.25 7.14
CA PHE A 23 -26.06 8.17 8.03
C PHE A 23 -26.01 9.28 9.09
N LYS A 24 -26.42 10.52 8.75
CA LYS A 24 -26.42 11.64 9.70
C LYS A 24 -27.52 11.52 10.76
N GLN A 25 -28.74 11.16 10.38
CA GLN A 25 -29.84 11.02 11.35
C GLN A 25 -29.52 9.94 12.40
N LYS A 26 -28.92 8.81 11.97
CA LYS A 26 -28.51 7.71 12.86
C LYS A 26 -27.35 8.06 13.81
N LEU A 27 -26.72 9.23 13.67
CA LEU A 27 -25.67 9.75 14.56
C LEU A 27 -26.17 10.76 15.60
N LEU A 28 -27.41 11.24 15.52
CA LEU A 28 -27.91 12.35 16.36
C LEU A 28 -29.23 12.07 17.10
N SER A 29 -29.88 10.93 16.88
CA SER A 29 -31.10 10.55 17.61
C SER A 29 -30.88 9.42 18.63
N LYS A 30 -30.94 9.77 19.92
CA LYS A 30 -31.77 9.10 20.96
C LYS A 30 -31.57 7.56 21.11
N SER A 31 -30.89 6.97 22.09
CA SER A 31 -30.80 7.19 23.56
C SER A 31 -32.15 7.16 24.29
N GLU A 32 -32.30 6.33 25.33
CA GLU A 32 -33.56 6.06 26.07
C GLU A 32 -34.59 5.24 25.25
N ALA A 33 -35.29 4.23 25.79
CA ALA A 33 -35.32 3.64 27.14
C ALA A 33 -35.46 2.09 27.00
N SER A 34 -35.48 1.22 28.01
CA SER A 34 -35.65 1.35 29.48
C SER A 34 -34.72 0.32 30.20
N ASP A 35 -34.94 -0.27 31.40
CA ASP A 35 -36.02 -0.23 32.40
C ASP A 35 -35.55 -0.67 33.81
N THR A 36 -36.44 -0.53 34.79
CA THR A 36 -36.46 -1.12 36.15
C THR A 36 -35.26 -0.87 37.10
N ASN A 37 -35.48 0.14 37.96
CA ASN A 37 -35.55 0.02 39.43
C ASN A 37 -34.41 0.52 40.36
N MET A 38 -34.89 1.27 41.38
CA MET A 38 -34.34 1.60 42.70
C MET A 38 -33.12 2.55 42.84
N THR A 39 -33.46 3.82 43.05
CA THR A 39 -32.98 4.74 44.10
C THR A 39 -31.95 4.22 45.12
N ILE A 40 -30.82 4.96 45.28
CA ILE A 40 -30.36 5.53 46.56
C ILE A 40 -29.22 6.54 46.35
N THR A 41 -29.13 7.54 47.24
CA THR A 41 -28.24 8.72 47.14
C THR A 41 -26.82 8.41 47.62
N GLY A 42 -25.79 8.90 46.91
CA GLY A 42 -24.39 8.86 47.38
C GLY A 42 -23.42 9.70 46.54
N LYS A 43 -22.53 10.46 47.21
CA LYS A 43 -21.38 11.13 46.58
C LYS A 43 -20.11 10.28 46.80
N MET A 44 -19.24 10.13 45.80
CA MET A 44 -17.77 10.25 45.90
C MET A 44 -17.08 9.95 44.54
N ASN A 45 -15.86 10.46 44.34
CA ASN A 45 -14.99 10.11 43.20
C ASN A 45 -14.46 8.67 43.33
N LEU A 46 -14.16 7.98 42.21
CA LEU A 46 -12.77 7.59 41.90
C LEU A 46 -12.53 7.06 40.47
N ILE A 47 -11.27 7.22 40.08
CA ILE A 47 -10.44 6.55 39.06
C ILE A 47 -10.82 5.06 38.82
N ASN A 48 -10.95 4.61 37.56
CA ASN A 48 -9.89 3.82 36.89
C ASN A 48 -10.11 3.57 35.38
N SER A 49 -8.98 3.44 34.68
CA SER A 49 -8.79 2.94 33.32
C SER A 49 -9.37 1.54 33.06
N GLN A 50 -9.86 1.31 31.84
CA GLN A 50 -9.68 0.04 31.12
C GLN A 50 -9.37 0.30 29.64
N ASN A 51 -8.54 -0.55 29.04
CA ASN A 51 -8.29 -0.54 27.60
C ASN A 51 -9.47 -1.15 26.86
N ILE A 52 -10.03 -0.42 25.90
CA ILE A 52 -10.89 -1.00 24.86
C ILE A 52 -10.00 -1.23 23.64
N ASN A 53 -9.80 -2.49 23.25
CA ASN A 53 -9.16 -2.81 21.97
C ASN A 53 -10.15 -2.45 20.85
N GLU A 54 -9.97 -1.29 20.24
CA GLU A 54 -10.59 -1.01 18.94
C GLU A 54 -9.92 -1.91 17.89
N GLU A 55 -10.70 -2.84 17.34
CA GLU A 55 -10.28 -3.68 16.23
C GLU A 55 -10.05 -2.80 15.00
N LYS A 56 -8.78 -2.47 14.74
CA LYS A 56 -8.40 -1.81 13.48
C LYS A 56 -8.87 -2.68 12.31
N PRO A 57 -9.38 -2.05 11.22
CA PRO A 57 -9.68 -2.79 10.00
C PRO A 57 -8.44 -3.58 9.59
N SER A 58 -8.63 -4.86 9.28
CA SER A 58 -7.54 -5.82 9.15
C SER A 58 -6.63 -5.49 7.97
N THR A 59 -5.59 -4.69 8.22
CA THR A 59 -4.48 -4.47 7.29
C THR A 59 -3.87 -5.82 6.94
N SER A 60 -4.27 -6.38 5.81
CA SER A 60 -3.86 -7.69 5.32
C SER A 60 -2.33 -7.81 5.37
N ASN A 61 -1.83 -8.78 6.14
CA ASN A 61 -0.42 -8.88 6.50
C ASN A 61 0.44 -9.32 5.29
N PHE A 62 0.82 -8.36 4.43
CA PHE A 62 1.79 -8.58 3.33
C PHE A 62 3.22 -8.73 3.87
N SER A 63 3.47 -9.84 4.55
CA SER A 63 4.80 -10.26 5.04
C SER A 63 5.81 -10.54 3.92
N SER A 64 5.37 -10.65 2.66
CA SER A 64 6.19 -10.92 1.47
C SER A 64 6.68 -9.68 0.71
N LEU A 65 6.20 -8.46 1.03
CA LEU A 65 6.70 -7.24 0.39
C LEU A 65 8.03 -6.82 1.02
N ASN A 66 9.13 -7.06 0.29
CA ASN A 66 10.43 -6.48 0.62
C ASN A 66 10.50 -5.03 0.09
N ILE A 67 11.10 -4.13 0.87
CA ILE A 67 11.20 -2.71 0.54
C ILE A 67 12.64 -2.24 0.74
N THR A 68 13.39 -2.18 -0.37
CA THR A 68 14.78 -1.75 -0.39
C THR A 68 14.87 -0.26 -0.73
N TYR A 69 15.58 0.50 0.10
CA TYR A 69 15.77 1.93 -0.05
C TYR A 69 17.10 2.28 -0.71
N TRP A 70 17.03 3.05 -1.79
CA TRP A 70 18.16 3.66 -2.48
C TRP A 70 17.94 5.18 -2.48
N CYS A 71 18.89 5.94 -1.93
CA CYS A 71 18.85 7.40 -1.92
C CYS A 71 20.16 7.94 -2.50
N GLN A 72 20.10 9.05 -3.23
CA GLN A 72 21.23 9.59 -3.98
C GLN A 72 22.45 9.85 -3.06
N ASP A 73 22.19 10.41 -1.88
CA ASP A 73 23.19 10.74 -0.86
C ASP A 73 23.58 9.55 0.04
N ASN A 74 23.14 8.33 -0.29
CA ASN A 74 23.27 7.09 0.50
C ASN A 74 22.60 7.11 1.89
N ALA A 75 21.98 8.22 2.29
CA ALA A 75 21.24 8.40 3.52
C ALA A 75 19.91 7.60 3.53
N LYS A 76 20.01 6.27 3.64
CA LYS A 76 18.83 5.38 3.76
C LYS A 76 17.96 5.84 4.95
N PRO A 77 16.63 5.92 4.80
CA PRO A 77 15.76 6.43 5.86
C PRO A 77 15.80 5.51 7.08
N GLN A 78 15.77 6.10 8.28
CA GLN A 78 15.83 5.40 9.56
C GLN A 78 14.67 5.81 10.49
N GLY A 79 14.47 5.02 11.55
CA GLY A 79 13.51 5.30 12.63
C GLY A 79 12.10 5.66 12.13
N ASN A 80 11.57 6.76 12.66
CA ASN A 80 10.22 7.26 12.33
C ASN A 80 10.04 7.58 10.83
N VAL A 81 11.10 8.03 10.14
CA VAL A 81 11.03 8.35 8.70
C VAL A 81 10.89 7.07 7.87
N LYS A 82 11.69 6.03 8.18
CA LYS A 82 11.56 4.71 7.56
C LYS A 82 10.15 4.14 7.74
N ARG A 83 9.65 4.14 8.99
CA ARG A 83 8.31 3.64 9.32
C ARG A 83 7.19 4.41 8.59
N LYS A 84 7.35 5.74 8.41
CA LYS A 84 6.40 6.54 7.63
C LYS A 84 6.39 6.10 6.16
N TYR A 85 7.56 5.99 5.52
CA TYR A 85 7.64 5.56 4.12
C TYR A 85 7.16 4.13 3.92
N GLU A 86 7.46 3.19 4.83
CA GLU A 86 6.96 1.82 4.76
C GLU A 86 5.43 1.75 4.82
N ALA A 87 4.80 2.51 5.71
CA ALA A 87 3.34 2.59 5.81
C ALA A 87 2.72 3.22 4.55
N GLN A 88 3.32 4.30 4.05
CA GLN A 88 2.91 5.01 2.83
C GLN A 88 2.99 4.10 1.59
N ILE A 89 4.13 3.44 1.36
CA ILE A 89 4.36 2.50 0.26
C ILE A 89 3.36 1.33 0.34
N ARG A 90 3.18 0.73 1.53
CA ARG A 90 2.26 -0.40 1.70
C ARG A 90 0.80 0.01 1.44
N ALA A 91 0.36 1.16 1.94
CA ALA A 91 -0.97 1.69 1.64
C ALA A 91 -1.16 1.94 0.13
N LYS A 92 -0.18 2.58 -0.52
CA LYS A 92 -0.22 2.92 -1.95
C LYS A 92 -0.23 1.70 -2.87
N LEU A 93 0.48 0.64 -2.50
CA LEU A 93 0.63 -0.58 -3.32
C LEU A 93 -0.39 -1.68 -2.99
N THR A 94 -1.17 -1.57 -1.90
CA THR A 94 -2.06 -2.64 -1.38
C THR A 94 -2.85 -3.36 -2.47
N THR A 95 -3.63 -2.63 -3.29
CA THR A 95 -4.49 -3.22 -4.33
C THR A 95 -3.69 -3.92 -5.43
N LEU A 96 -2.58 -3.34 -5.88
CA LEU A 96 -1.69 -3.96 -6.86
C LEU A 96 -1.08 -5.25 -6.29
N THR A 97 -0.61 -5.22 -5.05
CA THR A 97 0.06 -6.36 -4.43
C THR A 97 -0.91 -7.49 -4.11
N GLN A 98 -2.18 -7.18 -3.82
CA GLN A 98 -3.28 -8.16 -3.80
C GLN A 98 -3.43 -8.83 -5.17
N GLN A 99 -3.55 -8.06 -6.24
CA GLN A 99 -3.70 -8.58 -7.60
C GLN A 99 -2.51 -9.45 -8.04
N LEU A 100 -1.27 -9.04 -7.74
CA LEU A 100 -0.07 -9.82 -8.05
C LEU A 100 -0.05 -11.16 -7.28
N VAL A 101 -0.35 -11.15 -5.97
CA VAL A 101 -0.42 -12.38 -5.16
C VAL A 101 -1.56 -13.31 -5.61
N SER A 102 -2.73 -12.76 -6.00
CA SER A 102 -3.80 -13.56 -6.61
C SER A 102 -3.40 -14.21 -7.95
N ASN A 103 -2.51 -13.55 -8.71
CA ASN A 103 -1.88 -14.11 -9.92
C ASN A 103 -0.66 -15.01 -9.61
N LYS A 104 -0.51 -15.46 -8.35
CA LYS A 104 0.55 -16.38 -7.87
C LYS A 104 1.98 -15.83 -7.96
N VAL A 105 2.16 -14.51 -8.05
CA VAL A 105 3.48 -13.88 -7.92
C VAL A 105 3.99 -14.11 -6.49
N ASN A 106 5.06 -14.90 -6.37
CA ASN A 106 5.59 -15.39 -5.09
C ASN A 106 6.52 -14.40 -4.38
N TRP A 107 7.19 -13.53 -5.14
CA TRP A 107 8.07 -12.47 -4.62
C TRP A 107 7.89 -11.18 -5.42
N ILE A 108 7.84 -10.05 -4.71
CA ILE A 108 7.75 -8.70 -5.25
C ILE A 108 8.81 -7.87 -4.52
N GLU A 109 9.77 -7.29 -5.25
CA GLU A 109 10.76 -6.37 -4.70
C GLU A 109 10.32 -4.92 -4.91
N VAL A 110 10.26 -4.10 -3.85
CA VAL A 110 9.99 -2.67 -3.97
C VAL A 110 11.27 -1.86 -3.83
N ILE A 111 11.71 -1.23 -4.91
CA ILE A 111 12.90 -0.38 -4.96
C ILE A 111 12.47 1.09 -4.77
N ALA A 112 12.59 1.59 -3.55
CA ALA A 112 12.20 2.95 -3.17
C ALA A 112 13.36 3.93 -3.41
N VAL A 113 13.13 4.93 -4.27
CA VAL A 113 14.09 5.93 -4.74
C VAL A 113 13.64 7.37 -4.53
N ASP A 114 14.59 8.27 -4.32
CA ASP A 114 14.43 9.73 -4.24
C ASP A 114 14.45 10.43 -5.61
N LEU A 115 13.98 9.73 -6.65
CA LEU A 115 13.87 10.23 -8.02
C LEU A 115 12.44 10.67 -8.36
N SER A 116 12.27 11.56 -9.34
CA SER A 116 10.94 12.01 -9.79
C SER A 116 10.24 11.01 -10.69
N THR A 117 8.91 11.11 -10.80
CA THR A 117 8.09 10.22 -11.67
C THR A 117 8.55 10.21 -13.13
N GLN A 118 9.16 11.29 -13.64
CA GLN A 118 9.66 11.33 -15.02
C GLN A 118 10.90 10.43 -15.20
N VAL A 119 11.78 10.34 -14.21
CA VAL A 119 12.93 9.42 -14.24
C VAL A 119 12.43 7.98 -14.22
N LEU A 120 11.48 7.65 -13.33
CA LEU A 120 10.86 6.31 -13.27
C LEU A 120 10.16 5.93 -14.58
N LYS A 121 9.50 6.88 -15.25
CA LYS A 121 8.92 6.66 -16.59
C LYS A 121 9.99 6.33 -17.63
N THR A 122 11.12 7.04 -17.64
CA THR A 122 12.23 6.72 -18.55
C THR A 122 12.81 5.33 -18.26
N MET A 123 13.08 5.01 -16.99
CA MET A 123 13.56 3.67 -16.61
C MET A 123 12.60 2.57 -17.09
N ALA A 124 11.31 2.68 -16.77
CA ALA A 124 10.30 1.69 -17.14
C ALA A 124 9.82 1.75 -18.61
N ALA A 125 10.44 2.59 -19.45
CA ALA A 125 10.16 2.66 -20.90
C ALA A 125 11.38 2.31 -21.76
N TYR A 126 12.57 2.22 -21.17
CA TYR A 126 13.81 1.94 -21.89
C TYR A 126 14.61 0.77 -21.33
N LEU A 127 14.54 0.43 -20.03
CA LEU A 127 15.27 -0.73 -19.50
C LEU A 127 14.75 -2.03 -20.12
N ASP A 128 15.64 -2.77 -20.76
CA ASP A 128 15.35 -4.06 -21.38
C ASP A 128 15.55 -5.17 -20.35
N LEU A 129 14.50 -5.92 -20.04
CA LEU A 129 14.47 -6.91 -18.95
C LEU A 129 14.18 -8.33 -19.44
N GLU A 130 14.28 -8.58 -20.75
CA GLU A 130 14.04 -9.91 -21.33
C GLU A 130 15.26 -10.84 -21.17
N ASP A 131 16.47 -10.29 -21.16
CA ASP A 131 17.76 -11.02 -21.15
C ASP A 131 18.82 -10.31 -20.29
N ASP A 132 19.81 -11.06 -19.78
CA ASP A 132 20.89 -10.53 -18.92
C ASP A 132 22.14 -10.04 -19.69
N GLY A 133 22.14 -10.15 -21.03
CA GLY A 133 23.26 -9.77 -21.89
C GLY A 133 23.40 -8.28 -22.22
N ASP A 134 23.95 -8.00 -23.40
CA ASP A 134 24.29 -6.66 -23.86
C ASP A 134 23.07 -5.72 -24.00
N ALA A 135 21.86 -6.27 -24.16
CA ALA A 135 20.62 -5.52 -24.30
C ALA A 135 20.32 -4.66 -23.06
N PHE A 136 20.32 -5.26 -21.86
CA PHE A 136 20.15 -4.53 -20.60
C PHE A 136 21.25 -3.46 -20.42
N ASN A 137 22.50 -3.80 -20.74
CA ASN A 137 23.64 -2.87 -20.61
C ASN A 137 23.53 -1.66 -21.57
N ALA A 138 23.13 -1.88 -22.83
CA ALA A 138 22.84 -0.82 -23.78
C ALA A 138 21.65 0.04 -23.33
N SER A 139 20.62 -0.59 -22.78
CA SER A 139 19.39 0.07 -22.28
C SER A 139 19.68 1.07 -21.15
N ILE A 140 20.60 0.72 -20.24
CA ILE A 140 21.11 1.64 -19.21
C ILE A 140 21.72 2.88 -19.87
N GLY A 141 22.49 2.72 -20.95
CA GLY A 141 23.10 3.83 -21.70
C GLY A 141 22.07 4.91 -22.08
N THR A 142 20.94 4.49 -22.66
CA THR A 142 19.82 5.38 -23.02
C THR A 142 19.22 6.09 -21.80
N VAL A 143 18.96 5.35 -20.71
CA VAL A 143 18.42 5.92 -19.46
C VAL A 143 19.37 6.97 -18.86
N LEU A 144 20.69 6.68 -18.83
CA LEU A 144 21.71 7.58 -18.29
C LEU A 144 21.92 8.82 -19.16
N GLN A 145 21.75 8.71 -20.49
CA GLN A 145 21.85 9.84 -21.41
C GLN A 145 20.70 10.84 -21.21
N GLY A 146 19.47 10.34 -21.00
CA GLY A 146 18.31 11.18 -20.69
C GLY A 146 18.39 11.88 -19.32
N HIS A 147 19.12 11.31 -18.35
CA HIS A 147 19.14 11.76 -16.95
C HIS A 147 20.55 12.04 -16.40
N ALA A 148 21.38 12.72 -17.19
CA ALA A 148 22.79 12.98 -16.89
C ALA A 148 23.08 13.51 -15.46
N ARG A 149 22.20 14.35 -14.89
CA ARG A 149 22.29 14.85 -13.49
C ARG A 149 22.37 13.71 -12.47
N HIS A 150 21.63 12.63 -12.69
CA HIS A 150 21.50 11.50 -11.75
C HIS A 150 22.40 10.31 -12.13
N ARG A 151 23.27 10.44 -13.14
CA ARG A 151 24.02 9.32 -13.75
C ARG A 151 24.70 8.40 -12.73
N LYS A 152 25.50 8.94 -11.79
CA LYS A 152 26.20 8.17 -10.73
C LYS A 152 25.28 7.46 -9.73
N PHE A 153 24.00 7.81 -9.67
CA PHE A 153 23.02 7.14 -8.82
C PHE A 153 22.19 6.15 -9.62
N LEU A 154 21.72 6.55 -10.81
CA LEU A 154 21.00 5.67 -11.73
C LEU A 154 21.82 4.43 -12.11
N THR A 155 23.13 4.56 -12.35
CA THR A 155 24.02 3.39 -12.55
C THR A 155 23.88 2.39 -11.40
N ARG A 156 23.94 2.83 -10.15
CA ARG A 156 23.83 1.97 -8.94
C ARG A 156 22.44 1.39 -8.73
N VAL A 157 21.39 2.13 -9.10
CA VAL A 157 20.02 1.60 -9.08
C VAL A 157 19.82 0.55 -10.18
N CYS A 158 20.40 0.73 -11.37
CA CYS A 158 20.35 -0.25 -12.45
C CYS A 158 21.18 -1.51 -12.13
N GLU A 159 22.39 -1.36 -11.55
CA GLU A 159 23.18 -2.47 -11.01
C GLU A 159 22.37 -3.31 -10.00
N TYR A 160 21.60 -2.66 -9.13
CA TYR A 160 20.71 -3.36 -8.20
C TYR A 160 19.45 -3.97 -8.86
N ILE A 161 18.89 -3.32 -9.89
CA ILE A 161 17.80 -3.92 -10.70
C ILE A 161 18.30 -5.19 -11.36
N TYR A 162 19.52 -5.22 -11.91
CA TYR A 162 20.14 -6.42 -12.48
C TYR A 162 20.24 -7.55 -11.45
N GLU A 163 20.85 -7.26 -10.28
CA GLU A 163 21.02 -8.23 -9.19
C GLU A 163 19.68 -8.83 -8.72
N VAL A 164 18.61 -8.02 -8.72
CA VAL A 164 17.26 -8.47 -8.33
C VAL A 164 16.59 -9.26 -9.47
N LYS A 165 16.67 -8.77 -10.71
CA LYS A 165 15.97 -9.35 -11.88
C LYS A 165 16.61 -10.65 -12.37
N PHE A 166 17.93 -10.70 -12.50
CA PHE A 166 18.63 -11.79 -13.18
C PHE A 166 19.32 -12.76 -12.21
N ASP A 167 20.19 -12.27 -11.32
CA ASP A 167 20.90 -13.14 -10.37
C ASP A 167 19.93 -13.85 -9.40
N LYS A 168 19.00 -13.08 -8.83
CA LYS A 168 18.00 -13.59 -7.87
C LYS A 168 16.69 -14.05 -8.52
N LYS A 169 16.45 -13.70 -9.78
CA LYS A 169 15.26 -14.10 -10.57
C LYS A 169 13.93 -13.59 -9.97
N CYS A 170 13.90 -12.34 -9.54
CA CYS A 170 12.67 -11.68 -9.08
C CYS A 170 11.69 -11.49 -10.26
N PRO A 171 10.44 -11.99 -10.17
CA PRO A 171 9.49 -11.91 -11.27
C PRO A 171 8.80 -10.55 -11.41
N VAL A 172 8.79 -9.72 -10.36
CA VAL A 172 8.16 -8.38 -10.38
C VAL A 172 8.93 -7.41 -9.49
N ILE A 173 9.39 -6.32 -10.08
CA ILE A 173 10.08 -5.22 -9.39
C ILE A 173 9.22 -3.96 -9.46
N ILE A 174 9.01 -3.29 -8.33
CA ILE A 174 8.25 -2.04 -8.24
C ILE A 174 9.22 -0.89 -7.92
N LEU A 175 9.54 -0.07 -8.92
CA LEU A 175 10.23 1.20 -8.73
C LEU A 175 9.28 2.22 -8.09
N TYR A 176 9.62 2.77 -6.94
CA TYR A 176 8.77 3.69 -6.17
C TYR A 176 9.45 5.04 -5.94
N SER A 177 8.81 6.13 -6.36
CA SER A 177 9.27 7.51 -6.12
C SER A 177 8.80 8.00 -4.75
N LEU A 178 9.75 8.19 -3.84
CA LEU A 178 9.52 8.85 -2.55
C LEU A 178 9.18 10.35 -2.70
N VAL A 179 9.60 10.96 -3.82
CA VAL A 179 9.39 12.39 -4.11
C VAL A 179 7.95 12.69 -4.55
N ASN A 180 7.34 11.79 -5.32
CA ASN A 180 6.05 12.03 -5.98
C ASN A 180 4.94 11.04 -5.61
N ASP A 181 5.17 10.14 -4.64
CA ASP A 181 4.19 9.13 -4.20
C ASP A 181 3.61 8.32 -5.39
N SER A 182 4.51 7.87 -6.27
CA SER A 182 4.17 7.28 -7.56
C SER A 182 5.11 6.12 -7.88
N TYR A 183 4.63 5.09 -8.58
CA TYR A 183 5.43 3.91 -8.89
C TYR A 183 5.38 3.52 -10.37
N LYS A 184 6.31 2.65 -10.76
CA LYS A 184 6.29 1.87 -11.99
C LYS A 184 6.56 0.41 -11.67
N VAL A 185 5.88 -0.48 -12.39
CA VAL A 185 6.13 -1.92 -12.34
C VAL A 185 7.07 -2.27 -13.49
N LEU A 186 8.07 -3.07 -13.17
CA LEU A 186 8.98 -3.75 -14.08
C LEU A 186 8.69 -5.25 -13.93
N ILE A 187 8.66 -5.97 -15.06
CA ILE A 187 8.35 -7.40 -15.16
C ILE A 187 9.43 -8.02 -16.04
#